data_AF-A0A0S7ZR32-F1
#
_entry.id   AF-A0A0S7ZR32-F1
#
_cell.length_a   1.000
_cell.length_b   1.000
_cell.length_c   1.000
_cell.angle_alpha   90.00
_cell.angle_beta   90.00
_cell.angle_gamma   90.00
#
_symmetry.space_group_name_H-M   'P 1'
#
loop_
_entity.id
_entity.type
_entity.pdbx_description
1 polymer ?
#
loop_
_entity_poly.entity_id
_entity_poly.type
_entity_poly.pdbx_seq_one_letter_code
_entity_poly.pdbx_strand_id
1 'polypeptide(L)'
;FLGFFLTLNIENIFSLFESIVNGLKRMFYVFFLLPMNRPPMPDFDILSDSIYYLEGVPVEIHFWDVFIVSLLAVFISVIAAYYPARKAAQTKPIETIRYE
;
A
#
# COMPACT_ATOMS: atom_id res chain seq x y z
N PHE A 1 -3.32 -9.69 -7.38
CA PHE A 1 -2.01 -9.91 -8.04
C PHE A 1 -1.13 -8.67 -8.04
N LEU A 2 -1.63 -7.51 -8.49
CA LEU A 2 -0.86 -6.25 -8.48
C LEU A 2 -0.30 -5.88 -7.09
N GLY A 3 -1.11 -5.97 -6.03
CA GLY A 3 -0.66 -5.70 -4.66
C GLY A 3 0.48 -6.62 -4.19
N PHE A 4 0.38 -7.93 -4.45
CA PHE A 4 1.45 -8.89 -4.14
C PHE A 4 2.75 -8.56 -4.87
N PHE A 5 2.67 -8.19 -6.15
CA PHE A 5 3.83 -7.79 -6.94
C PHE A 5 4.47 -6.50 -6.43
N LEU A 6 3.67 -5.53 -5.98
CA LEU A 6 4.16 -4.29 -5.36
C LEU A 6 4.89 -4.59 -4.03
N THR A 7 4.34 -5.49 -3.22
CA THR A 7 4.94 -5.90 -1.94
C THR A 7 6.27 -6.62 -2.14
N LEU A 8 6.39 -7.50 -3.14
CA LEU A 8 7.64 -8.20 -3.45
C LEU A 8 8.76 -7.28 -3.97
N ASN A 9 8.40 -6.15 -4.57
CA ASN A 9 9.35 -5.24 -5.20
C ASN A 9 9.47 -3.91 -4.43
N ILE A 10 9.12 -3.90 -3.15
CA ILE A 10 9.05 -2.66 -2.37
C ILE A 10 10.40 -1.95 -2.27
N GLU A 11 11.49 -2.71 -2.18
CA GLU A 11 12.86 -2.19 -2.20
C GLU A 11 13.18 -1.49 -3.52
N ASN A 12 12.74 -2.06 -4.64
CA ASN A 12 12.95 -1.48 -5.96
C ASN A 12 12.08 -0.21 -6.17
N ILE A 13 10.92 -0.14 -5.53
CA ILE A 13 10.06 1.05 -5.55
C ILE A 13 10.71 2.18 -4.73
N PHE A 14 11.23 1.86 -3.54
CA PHE A 14 11.89 2.82 -2.67
C PHE A 14 13.16 3.37 -3.31
N SER A 15 14.03 2.51 -3.86
CA SER A 15 15.25 2.94 -4.54
C SER A 15 14.99 3.78 -5.79
N LEU A 16 13.92 3.49 -6.53
CA LEU A 16 13.49 4.28 -7.68
C LEU A 16 13.04 5.68 -7.22
N PHE A 17 12.26 5.76 -6.15
CA PHE A 17 11.85 7.05 -5.58
C PHE A 17 13.03 7.88 -5.10
N GLU A 18 13.96 7.29 -4.35
CA GLU A 18 15.20 7.93 -3.90
C GLU A 18 16.04 8.43 -5.09
N SER A 19 16.18 7.61 -6.13
CA SER A 19 16.91 7.96 -7.34
C SER A 19 16.30 9.17 -8.07
N ILE A 20 14.96 9.25 -8.12
CA ILE A 20 14.26 10.40 -8.70
C ILE A 20 14.54 11.66 -7.87
N VAL A 21 14.36 11.60 -6.56
CA VAL A 21 14.53 12.75 -5.67
C VAL A 21 15.98 13.24 -5.68
N ASN A 22 16.95 12.34 -5.52
CA ASN A 22 18.37 12.67 -5.55
C ASN A 22 18.82 13.14 -6.93
N GLY A 23 18.26 12.58 -8.01
CA GLY A 23 18.48 13.03 -9.38
C GLY A 23 18.01 14.48 -9.60
N LEU A 24 16.79 14.80 -9.17
CA LEU A 24 16.24 16.16 -9.23
C LEU A 24 17.10 17.14 -8.41
N LYS A 25 17.48 16.76 -7.19
CA LYS A 25 18.31 17.57 -6.30
C LYS A 25 19.69 17.84 -6.90
N ARG A 26 20.30 16.82 -7.54
CA ARG A 26 21.59 16.96 -8.24
C ARG A 26 21.47 17.86 -9.45
N MET A 27 20.40 17.75 -10.25
CA MET A 27 20.15 18.66 -11.37
C MET A 27 20.02 20.12 -10.90
N PHE A 28 19.25 20.35 -9.84
CA PHE A 28 19.10 21.69 -9.25
C PHE A 28 20.43 22.24 -8.72
N TYR A 29 21.21 21.39 -8.03
CA TYR A 29 22.53 21.75 -7.52
C TYR A 29 23.49 22.17 -8.64
N VAL A 30 23.56 21.37 -9.71
CA VAL A 30 24.45 21.65 -10.85
C VAL A 30 24.06 22.94 -11.57
N PHE A 31 22.76 23.18 -11.71
CA PHE A 31 22.27 24.35 -12.44
C PHE A 31 22.41 25.66 -11.65
N PHE A 32 22.12 25.63 -10.33
CA PHE A 32 21.98 26.86 -9.53
C PHE A 32 23.09 27.06 -8.49
N LEU A 33 23.56 25.99 -7.83
CA LEU A 33 24.45 26.08 -6.67
C LEU A 33 25.93 25.87 -7.00
N LEU A 34 26.26 25.07 -8.01
CA LEU A 34 27.62 24.98 -8.57
C LEU A 34 28.20 26.34 -8.96
N PRO A 35 27.51 27.21 -9.72
CA PRO A 35 28.05 28.53 -10.05
C PRO A 35 28.19 29.45 -8.83
N MET A 36 27.55 29.11 -7.71
CA MET A 36 27.63 29.83 -6.44
C MET A 36 28.69 29.24 -5.47
N ASN A 37 29.48 28.24 -5.91
CA ASN A 37 30.53 27.58 -5.12
C ASN A 37 30.04 27.07 -3.75
N ARG A 38 28.78 26.63 -3.67
CA ARG A 38 28.20 26.06 -2.45
C ARG A 38 28.44 24.54 -2.42
N PRO A 39 28.66 23.95 -1.23
CA PRO A 39 28.79 22.49 -1.11
C PRO A 39 27.49 21.78 -1.53
N PRO A 40 27.58 20.53 -2.01
CA PRO A 40 26.41 19.73 -2.37
C PRO A 40 25.53 19.47 -1.15
N MET A 41 24.21 19.41 -1.39
CA MET A 41 23.25 19.05 -0.36
C MET A 41 23.34 17.54 -0.04
N PRO A 42 23.20 17.14 1.23
CA PRO A 42 23.23 15.74 1.64
C PRO A 42 22.15 14.91 0.94
N ASP A 43 22.43 13.62 0.75
CA ASP A 43 21.53 12.68 0.07
C ASP A 43 20.27 12.36 0.86
N PHE A 44 19.18 12.17 0.12
CA PHE A 44 17.88 11.84 0.68
C PHE A 44 17.70 10.33 0.59
N ASP A 45 17.64 9.70 1.75
CA ASP A 45 17.42 8.27 1.91
C ASP A 45 16.13 8.08 2.72
N ILE A 46 15.21 7.24 2.23
CA ILE A 46 13.93 6.95 2.89
C ILE A 46 14.19 6.11 4.14
N LEU A 47 15.12 5.17 4.04
CA LEU A 47 15.67 4.39 5.16
C LEU A 47 17.14 4.81 5.33
N SER A 48 17.39 5.83 6.14
CA SER A 48 18.77 6.23 6.42
C SER A 48 19.45 5.16 7.29
N ASP A 49 20.27 4.33 6.65
CA ASP A 49 21.10 3.30 7.30
C ASP A 49 22.02 3.88 8.40
N SER A 50 22.26 5.20 8.35
CA SER A 50 23.07 5.96 9.30
C SER A 50 22.41 6.24 10.66
N ILE A 51 21.07 6.17 10.77
CA ILE A 51 20.33 6.42 12.02
C ILE A 51 19.55 5.18 12.47
N TYR A 52 19.14 4.33 11.51
CA TYR A 52 18.43 3.09 11.76
C TYR A 52 19.16 1.95 11.07
N TYR A 53 19.65 0.96 11.82
CA TYR A 53 20.31 -0.28 11.36
C TYR A 53 19.34 -1.24 10.62
N LEU A 54 18.44 -0.71 9.81
CA LEU A 54 17.50 -1.46 9.00
C LEU A 54 18.00 -1.40 7.57
N GLU A 55 18.84 -2.37 7.18
CA GLU A 55 19.32 -2.56 5.80
C GLU A 55 18.16 -2.76 4.80
N GLY A 56 16.96 -3.07 5.30
CA GLY A 56 15.72 -3.12 4.54
C GLY A 56 14.53 -3.38 5.46
N VAL A 57 13.32 -3.26 4.93
CA VAL A 57 12.13 -3.79 5.60
C VAL A 57 12.04 -5.25 5.18
N PRO A 58 12.38 -6.23 6.04
CA PRO A 58 12.23 -7.64 5.67
C PRO A 58 10.75 -7.93 5.49
N VAL A 59 10.30 -7.99 4.24
CA VAL A 59 8.91 -8.33 3.90
C VAL A 59 8.83 -9.83 3.68
N GLU A 60 8.56 -10.57 4.76
CA GLU A 60 8.30 -12.00 4.69
C GLU A 60 6.81 -12.24 4.42
N ILE A 61 6.49 -12.76 3.23
CA ILE A 61 5.11 -13.10 2.88
C ILE A 61 4.84 -14.56 3.24
N HIS A 62 4.06 -14.79 4.30
CA HIS A 62 3.50 -16.10 4.59
C HIS A 62 2.22 -16.33 3.78
N PHE A 63 2.33 -17.10 2.69
CA PHE A 63 1.18 -17.41 1.82
C PHE A 63 0.00 -18.07 2.56
N TRP A 64 0.30 -18.83 3.61
CA TRP A 64 -0.72 -19.44 4.47
C TRP A 64 -1.60 -18.40 5.17
N ASP A 65 -0.99 -17.33 5.69
CA ASP A 65 -1.72 -16.26 6.37
C ASP A 65 -2.62 -15.51 5.39
N VAL A 66 -2.12 -15.22 4.20
CA VAL A 66 -2.90 -14.58 3.13
C VAL A 66 -4.12 -15.42 2.75
N PHE A 67 -3.94 -16.74 2.60
CA PHE A 67 -5.01 -17.66 2.27
C PHE A 67 -6.08 -17.72 3.38
N ILE A 68 -5.67 -17.86 4.65
CA ILE A 68 -6.57 -17.92 5.80
C ILE A 68 -7.37 -16.62 5.95
N VAL A 69 -6.70 -15.46 5.86
CA VAL A 69 -7.35 -14.15 5.95
C VAL A 69 -8.34 -13.96 4.81
N SER A 70 -7.98 -14.33 3.58
CA SER A 70 -8.89 -14.25 2.43
C SER A 70 -10.13 -15.13 2.62
N LEU A 71 -9.96 -16.36 3.10
CA LEU A 71 -11.05 -17.28 3.37
C LEU A 71 -11.98 -16.75 4.47
N LEU A 72 -11.41 -16.25 5.56
CA LEU A 72 -12.17 -15.65 6.66
C LEU A 72 -12.95 -14.42 6.20
N ALA A 73 -12.35 -13.55 5.38
CA ALA A 73 -13.02 -12.37 4.85
C ALA A 73 -14.28 -12.75 4.03
N VAL A 74 -14.17 -13.77 3.17
CA VAL A 74 -15.32 -14.28 2.41
C VAL A 74 -16.38 -14.86 3.36
N PHE A 75 -15.99 -15.68 4.32
CA PHE A 75 -16.92 -16.26 5.29
C PHE A 75 -17.69 -15.21 6.08
N ILE A 76 -16.98 -14.20 6.62
CA ILE A 76 -17.60 -13.11 7.38
C ILE A 76 -18.54 -12.30 6.49
N SER A 77 -18.15 -12.01 5.25
CA SER A 77 -18.99 -11.29 4.29
C SER A 77 -20.29 -12.05 3.99
N VAL A 78 -20.20 -13.37 3.77
CA VAL A 78 -21.38 -14.22 3.54
C VAL A 78 -22.30 -14.23 4.76
N ILE A 79 -21.77 -14.37 5.98
CA ILE A 79 -22.56 -14.36 7.22
C ILE A 79 -23.23 -12.99 7.41
N ALA A 80 -22.50 -11.90 7.16
CA ALA A 80 -23.02 -10.54 7.27
C ALA A 80 -24.16 -10.29 6.28
N ALA A 81 -24.03 -10.77 5.03
CA ALA A 81 -25.07 -10.64 4.01
C ALA A 81 -26.27 -11.57 4.25
N TYR A 82 -26.05 -12.72 4.91
CA TYR A 82 -27.10 -13.69 5.18
C TYR A 82 -28.18 -13.16 6.13
N TYR A 83 -27.81 -12.38 7.15
CA TYR A 83 -28.78 -11.82 8.10
C TYR A 83 -29.87 -10.94 7.44
N PRO A 84 -29.53 -9.89 6.66
CA PRO A 84 -30.54 -9.09 5.96
C PRO A 84 -31.24 -9.90 4.85
N ALA A 85 -30.56 -10.81 4.15
CA ALA A 85 -31.18 -11.64 3.12
C ALA A 85 -32.28 -12.54 3.69
N ARG A 86 -32.04 -13.14 4.86
CA ARG A 86 -33.04 -13.94 5.57
C ARG A 86 -34.22 -13.10 6.04
N LYS A 87 -33.96 -11.88 6.54
CA LYS A 87 -35.02 -10.94 6.94
C LYS A 87 -35.88 -10.53 5.74
N ALA A 88 -35.26 -10.25 4.59
CA ALA A 88 -35.95 -9.92 3.35
C ALA A 88 -36.82 -11.09 2.83
N ALA A 89 -36.30 -12.31 2.85
CA ALA A 89 -37.04 -13.51 2.39
C ALA A 89 -38.29 -13.81 3.23
N GLN A 90 -38.32 -13.39 4.50
CA GLN A 90 -39.48 -13.56 5.38
C GLN A 90 -40.50 -12.41 5.28
N THR A 91 -40.17 -11.33 4.55
CA THR A 91 -41.09 -10.21 4.35
C THR A 91 -42.13 -10.59 3.28
N LYS A 92 -43.42 -10.54 3.61
CA LYS A 92 -44.49 -10.94 2.69
C LYS A 92 -44.54 -9.96 1.51
N PRO A 93 -44.46 -10.43 0.25
CA PRO A 93 -44.41 -9.56 -0.93
C PRO A 93 -45.67 -8.71 -1.13
N ILE A 94 -46.81 -9.13 -0.55
CA ILE A 94 -48.11 -8.47 -0.75
C ILE A 94 -48.28 -7.20 0.09
N GLU A 95 -47.51 -7.02 1.16
CA GLU A 95 -47.57 -5.80 1.97
C GLU A 95 -46.78 -4.66 1.32
N THR A 96 -45.61 -4.94 0.73
CA THR A 96 -44.77 -3.90 0.10
C THR A 96 -45.47 -3.19 -1.07
N ILE A 97 -46.24 -3.90 -1.91
CA ILE A 97 -46.95 -3.30 -3.06
C ILE A 97 -48.19 -2.48 -2.63
N ARG A 98 -48.74 -2.72 -1.41
CA ARG A 98 -49.93 -2.00 -0.93
C ARG A 98 -49.59 -0.67 -0.22
N TYR A 99 -48.31 -0.41 0.04
CA TYR A 99 -47.81 0.81 0.69
C TYR A 99 -47.01 1.73 -0.26
N GLU A 100 -46.92 1.38 -1.54
CA GLU A 100 -46.63 2.32 -2.64
C GLU A 100 -47.93 2.95 -3.15
#